data_AF-A0A7S4E8P4-F1
#
_entry.id   AF-A0A7S4E8P4-F1
#
_cell.length_a   1.000
_cell.length_b   1.000
_cell.length_c   1.000
_cell.angle_alpha   90.00
_cell.angle_beta   90.00
_cell.angle_gamma   90.00
#
_symmetry.space_group_name_H-M   'P 1'
#
loop_
_entity.id
_entity.type
_entity.pdbx_description
1 polymer ?
#
loop_
_entity_poly.entity_id
_entity_poly.type
_entity_poly.pdbx_seq_one_letter_code
_entity_poly.pdbx_strand_id
1 'polypeptide(L)'
;AGFAHVSCLAEQAKILFAEAEENNLGLKVKQARWRRWSWCSLCEQQYHGVVKCALGWACWKTYVGRPEVHNAHISAMGQLGNCLGAAKHHEAALSVKETELSILRRVGAREDRMLVAQTNLAITYQGLGRFEEASRMIGDVYSGYLRLEGV
;
A
#
# COMPACT_ATOMS: atom_id res chain seq x y z
N ALA A 1 -7.10 4.52 28.27
CA ALA A 1 -5.76 4.14 27.79
C ALA A 1 -5.89 2.80 27.08
N GLY A 2 -5.69 2.77 25.77
CA GLY A 2 -5.88 1.60 24.90
C GLY A 2 -4.59 1.28 24.15
N PHE A 3 -3.66 0.62 24.83
CA PHE A 3 -2.40 0.20 24.22
C PHE A 3 -2.60 -1.13 23.50
N ALA A 4 -2.77 -1.10 22.18
CA ALA A 4 -2.58 -2.28 21.36
C ALA A 4 -1.08 -2.42 21.05
N HIS A 5 -0.50 -3.58 21.34
CA HIS A 5 0.87 -3.86 20.90
C HIS A 5 0.89 -3.94 19.37
N VAL A 6 1.73 -3.12 18.72
CA VAL A 6 1.89 -3.14 17.25
C VAL A 6 2.29 -4.53 16.76
N SER A 7 3.09 -5.27 17.54
CA SER A 7 3.46 -6.66 17.26
C SER A 7 2.24 -7.58 17.19
N CYS A 8 1.27 -7.45 18.11
CA CYS A 8 0.04 -8.24 18.08
C CYS A 8 -0.82 -7.90 16.86
N LEU A 9 -0.95 -6.62 16.52
CA LEU A 9 -1.69 -6.19 15.32
C LEU A 9 -1.04 -6.71 14.03
N ALA A 10 0.29 -6.65 13.94
CA ALA A 10 1.06 -7.18 12.83
C ALA A 10 0.93 -8.70 12.70
N GLU A 11 1.07 -9.43 13.81
CA GLU A 11 0.94 -10.89 13.82
C GLU A 11 -0.48 -11.32 13.45
N GLN A 12 -1.51 -10.62 13.94
CA GLN A 12 -2.89 -10.87 13.54
C GLN A 12 -3.10 -10.66 12.03
N ALA A 13 -2.60 -9.55 11.47
CA ALA A 13 -2.72 -9.28 10.04
C ALA A 13 -1.98 -10.33 9.18
N LYS A 14 -0.81 -10.78 9.65
CA LYS A 14 -0.02 -11.86 9.03
C LYS A 14 -0.75 -13.20 9.06
N ILE A 15 -1.23 -13.65 10.22
CA ILE A 15 -1.94 -14.93 10.37
C ILE A 15 -3.16 -14.96 9.46
N LEU A 16 -3.99 -13.91 9.49
CA LEU A 16 -5.20 -13.83 8.68
C LEU A 16 -4.91 -13.88 7.18
N PHE A 17 -3.83 -13.24 6.73
CA PHE A 17 -3.45 -13.28 5.32
C PHE A 17 -2.88 -14.65 4.93
N ALA A 18 -2.01 -15.24 5.76
CA ALA A 18 -1.47 -16.58 5.56
C ALA A 18 -2.58 -17.64 5.48
N GLU A 19 -3.54 -17.62 6.42
CA GLU A 19 -4.74 -18.48 6.39
C GLU A 19 -5.48 -18.35 5.05
N ALA A 20 -5.67 -17.12 4.55
CA ALA A 20 -6.37 -16.90 3.29
C ALA A 20 -5.56 -17.40 2.06
N GLU A 21 -4.23 -17.39 2.14
CA GLU A 21 -3.36 -17.97 1.11
C GLU A 21 -3.38 -19.50 1.15
N GLU A 22 -3.17 -20.09 2.33
CA GLU A 22 -3.12 -21.54 2.55
C GLU A 22 -4.44 -22.22 2.16
N ASN A 23 -5.58 -21.58 2.45
CA ASN A 23 -6.90 -22.08 2.07
C ASN A 23 -7.32 -21.68 0.65
N ASN A 24 -6.43 -21.11 -0.17
CA ASN A 24 -6.70 -20.67 -1.54
C ASN A 24 -7.96 -19.80 -1.68
N LEU A 25 -8.22 -18.94 -0.68
CA LEU A 25 -9.41 -18.10 -0.67
C LEU A 25 -9.38 -17.07 -1.80
N GLY A 26 -10.57 -16.64 -2.23
CA GLY A 26 -10.71 -15.67 -3.32
C GLY A 26 -10.03 -14.33 -3.04
N LEU A 27 -9.69 -13.61 -4.11
CA LEU A 27 -8.97 -12.33 -4.05
C LEU A 27 -9.64 -11.30 -3.12
N LYS A 28 -10.98 -11.21 -3.15
CA LYS A 28 -11.74 -10.31 -2.27
C LYS A 28 -11.49 -10.60 -0.78
N VAL A 29 -11.44 -11.88 -0.41
CA VAL A 29 -11.16 -12.29 0.98
C VAL A 29 -9.72 -11.96 1.34
N LYS A 30 -8.76 -12.30 0.47
CA LYS A 30 -7.33 -11.96 0.66
C LYS A 30 -7.13 -10.44 0.85
N GLN A 31 -7.80 -9.61 0.06
CA GLN A 31 -7.78 -8.15 0.20
C GLN A 31 -8.39 -7.68 1.53
N ALA A 32 -9.51 -8.27 1.95
CA ALA A 32 -10.12 -7.96 3.25
C ALA A 32 -9.20 -8.32 4.42
N ARG A 33 -8.49 -9.45 4.35
CA ARG A 33 -7.45 -9.82 5.34
C ARG A 33 -6.26 -8.87 5.29
N TRP A 34 -5.79 -8.51 4.09
CA TRP A 34 -4.70 -7.56 3.91
C TRP A 34 -5.01 -6.18 4.51
N ARG A 35 -6.28 -5.75 4.46
CA ARG A 35 -6.73 -4.47 5.03
C ARG A 35 -6.39 -4.32 6.52
N ARG A 36 -6.16 -5.42 7.25
CA ARG A 36 -5.72 -5.42 8.66
C ARG A 36 -4.36 -4.74 8.89
N TRP A 37 -3.52 -4.62 7.87
CA TRP A 37 -2.27 -3.85 7.96
C TRP A 37 -2.50 -2.33 8.06
N SER A 38 -3.67 -1.83 7.67
CA SER A 38 -3.95 -0.39 7.58
C SER A 38 -5.22 0.06 8.30
N TRP A 39 -6.12 -0.85 8.65
CA TRP A 39 -7.40 -0.54 9.30
C TRP A 39 -7.60 -1.38 10.56
N CYS A 40 -8.13 -0.73 11.59
CA CYS A 40 -8.59 -1.39 12.80
C CYS A 40 -9.83 -2.26 12.51
N SER A 41 -9.87 -3.46 13.08
CA SER A 41 -11.00 -4.38 12.92
C SER A 41 -12.22 -4.05 13.78
N LEU A 42 -12.02 -3.26 14.83
CA LEU A 42 -13.06 -2.97 15.82
C LEU A 42 -13.78 -1.66 15.51
N CYS A 43 -13.03 -0.59 15.27
CA CYS A 43 -13.61 0.73 14.98
C CYS A 43 -13.66 1.07 13.50
N GLU A 44 -13.13 0.20 12.63
CA GLU A 44 -13.08 0.41 11.18
C GLU A 44 -12.44 1.74 10.75
N GLN A 45 -11.55 2.29 11.57
CA GLN A 45 -10.76 3.46 11.20
C GLN A 45 -9.38 3.06 10.70
N GLN A 46 -8.85 3.86 9.78
CA GLN A 46 -7.47 3.71 9.33
C GLN A 46 -6.51 4.05 10.47
N TYR A 47 -5.45 3.25 10.63
CA TYR A 47 -4.36 3.64 11.52
C TYR A 47 -3.69 4.92 11.01
N HIS A 48 -3.27 5.79 11.93
CA HIS A 48 -2.62 7.05 11.63
C HIS A 48 -1.36 7.25 12.51
N GLY A 49 -0.58 8.28 12.20
CA GLY A 49 0.63 8.64 12.94
C GLY A 49 1.61 7.49 13.12
N VAL A 50 2.15 7.36 14.33
CA VAL A 50 3.19 6.37 14.67
C VAL A 50 2.71 4.93 14.45
N VAL A 51 1.44 4.62 14.74
CA VAL A 51 0.89 3.25 14.59
C VAL A 51 0.84 2.86 13.11
N LYS A 52 0.36 3.76 12.23
CA LYS A 52 0.40 3.52 10.78
C LYS A 52 1.80 3.20 10.31
N CYS A 53 2.79 3.94 10.82
CA CYS A 53 4.13 3.75 10.33
C CYS A 53 4.80 2.48 10.86
N ALA A 54 4.61 2.19 12.15
CA ALA A 54 5.11 0.96 12.75
C ALA A 54 4.51 -0.28 12.07
N LEU A 55 3.21 -0.25 11.71
CA LEU A 55 2.56 -1.32 10.94
C LEU A 55 3.05 -1.39 9.50
N GLY A 56 3.34 -0.26 8.84
CA GLY A 56 3.94 -0.26 7.50
C GLY A 56 5.30 -0.95 7.47
N TRP A 57 6.17 -0.65 8.44
CA TRP A 57 7.46 -1.32 8.60
C TRP A 57 7.32 -2.80 8.96
N ALA A 58 6.39 -3.15 9.85
CA ALA A 58 6.12 -4.54 10.20
C ALA A 58 5.60 -5.34 8.99
N CYS A 59 4.72 -4.74 8.18
CA CYS A 59 4.23 -5.32 6.93
C CYS A 59 5.39 -5.59 5.97
N TRP A 60 6.24 -4.59 5.72
CA TRP A 60 7.43 -4.75 4.87
C TRP A 60 8.34 -5.85 5.36
N LYS A 61 8.71 -5.85 6.65
CA LYS A 61 9.57 -6.88 7.25
C LYS A 61 9.00 -8.29 7.09
N THR A 62 7.67 -8.42 7.09
CA THR A 62 6.99 -9.71 6.94
C THR A 62 7.10 -10.27 5.52
N TYR A 63 7.07 -9.41 4.50
CA TYR A 63 6.93 -9.83 3.10
C TYR A 63 8.12 -9.50 2.19
N VAL A 64 9.14 -8.77 2.67
CA VAL A 64 10.35 -8.41 1.90
C VAL A 64 11.10 -9.63 1.37
N GLY A 65 11.09 -10.76 2.09
CA GLY A 65 11.73 -12.00 1.66
C GLY A 65 10.97 -12.79 0.58
N ARG A 66 9.73 -12.38 0.24
CA ARG A 66 8.99 -13.02 -0.87
C ARG A 66 9.52 -12.53 -2.22
N PRO A 67 9.39 -13.33 -3.30
CA PRO A 67 9.79 -12.89 -4.64
C PRO A 67 9.18 -11.53 -5.00
N GLU A 68 9.93 -10.67 -5.69
CA GLU A 68 9.49 -9.30 -6.04
C GLU A 68 8.17 -9.27 -6.80
N VAL A 69 7.91 -10.29 -7.63
CA VAL A 69 6.68 -10.41 -8.43
C VAL A 69 5.48 -10.89 -7.60
N HIS A 70 5.69 -11.31 -6.35
CA HIS A 70 4.63 -11.80 -5.49
C HIS A 70 3.75 -10.65 -5.01
N ASN A 71 2.42 -10.81 -5.09
CA ASN A 71 1.47 -9.74 -4.77
C ASN A 71 1.64 -9.16 -3.36
N ALA A 72 1.94 -10.00 -2.36
CA ALA A 72 2.22 -9.57 -1.00
C ALA A 72 3.51 -8.73 -0.87
N HIS A 73 4.57 -9.03 -1.65
CA HIS A 73 5.79 -8.23 -1.68
C HIS A 73 5.47 -6.79 -2.14
N ILE A 74 4.85 -6.68 -3.31
CA ILE A 74 4.49 -5.40 -3.92
C ILE A 74 3.52 -4.62 -3.00
N SER A 75 2.51 -5.30 -2.45
CA SER A 75 1.54 -4.64 -1.55
C SER A 75 2.19 -4.15 -0.26
N ALA A 76 3.21 -4.84 0.24
CA ALA A 76 3.97 -4.41 1.42
C ALA A 76 4.84 -3.19 1.12
N MET A 77 5.41 -3.08 -0.09
CA MET A 77 6.08 -1.86 -0.55
C MET A 77 5.11 -0.67 -0.55
N GLY A 78 3.90 -0.82 -1.09
CA GLY A 78 2.90 0.24 -1.08
C GLY A 78 2.49 0.65 0.34
N GLN A 79 2.37 -0.30 1.27
CA GLN A 79 2.12 0.02 2.69
C GLN A 79 3.29 0.79 3.33
N LEU A 80 4.53 0.40 3.06
CA LEU A 80 5.72 1.10 3.54
C LEU A 80 5.79 2.52 2.98
N GLY A 81 5.62 2.69 1.67
CA GLY A 81 5.63 4.01 1.03
C GLY A 81 4.54 4.93 1.58
N ASN A 82 3.35 4.40 1.86
CA ASN A 82 2.26 5.15 2.48
C ASN A 82 2.53 5.52 3.95
N CYS A 83 3.24 4.68 4.70
CA CYS A 83 3.74 5.00 6.05
C CYS A 83 4.77 6.12 6.01
N LEU A 84 5.80 5.99 5.16
CA LEU A 84 6.88 6.96 5.04
C LEU A 84 6.34 8.34 4.66
N GLY A 85 5.41 8.40 3.70
CA GLY A 85 4.77 9.66 3.31
C GLY A 85 3.95 10.29 4.45
N ALA A 86 3.21 9.48 5.22
CA ALA A 86 2.46 9.97 6.37
C ALA A 86 3.37 10.46 7.52
N ALA A 87 4.58 9.89 7.63
CA ALA A 87 5.62 10.30 8.56
C ALA A 87 6.50 11.45 8.02
N LYS A 88 6.14 12.04 6.87
CA LYS A 88 6.89 13.13 6.20
C LYS A 88 8.32 12.77 5.76
N HIS A 89 8.62 11.48 5.62
CA HIS A 89 9.85 10.99 5.00
C HIS A 89 9.64 10.87 3.48
N HIS A 90 9.41 12.00 2.82
CA HIS A 90 8.89 12.04 1.46
C HIS A 90 9.87 11.49 0.42
N GLU A 91 11.17 11.67 0.60
CA GLU A 91 12.22 11.16 -0.29
C GLU A 91 12.31 9.63 -0.23
N ALA A 92 12.25 9.06 0.97
CA ALA A 92 12.21 7.61 1.16
C ALA A 92 10.91 7.02 0.61
N ALA A 93 9.77 7.70 0.85
CA ALA A 93 8.48 7.31 0.29
C ALA A 93 8.49 7.31 -1.24
N LEU A 94 9.14 8.31 -1.85
CA LEU A 94 9.27 8.44 -3.29
C LEU A 94 9.99 7.22 -3.88
N SER A 95 11.19 6.92 -3.37
CA SER A 95 12.00 5.80 -3.86
C SER A 95 11.24 4.46 -3.79
N VAL A 96 10.53 4.21 -2.68
CA VAL A 96 9.73 2.99 -2.52
C VAL A 96 8.57 2.94 -3.52
N LYS A 97 7.84 4.04 -3.72
CA LYS A 97 6.66 4.08 -4.61
C LYS A 97 7.02 4.07 -6.10
N GLU A 98 8.12 4.69 -6.50
CA GLU A 98 8.65 4.58 -7.86
C GLU A 98 9.05 3.12 -8.17
N THR A 99 9.69 2.45 -7.21
CA THR A 99 10.05 1.03 -7.35
C THR A 99 8.79 0.16 -7.41
N GLU A 100 7.79 0.39 -6.55
CA GLU A 100 6.51 -0.32 -6.58
C GLU A 100 5.84 -0.19 -7.96
N LEU A 101 5.72 1.03 -8.49
CA LEU A 101 5.11 1.29 -9.80
C LEU A 101 5.89 0.65 -10.95
N SER A 102 7.23 0.67 -10.88
CA SER A 102 8.11 0.00 -11.84
C SER A 102 7.86 -1.51 -11.88
N ILE A 103 7.77 -2.15 -10.71
CA ILE A 103 7.47 -3.58 -10.61
C ILE A 103 6.07 -3.87 -11.16
N LEU A 104 5.05 -3.09 -10.77
CA LEU A 104 3.68 -3.24 -11.27
C LEU A 104 3.60 -3.18 -12.80
N ARG A 105 4.35 -2.25 -13.43
CA ARG A 105 4.48 -2.16 -14.89
C ARG A 105 5.14 -3.40 -15.48
N ARG A 106 6.27 -3.84 -14.91
CA ARG A 106 7.03 -5.00 -15.38
C ARG A 106 6.22 -6.29 -15.36
N VAL A 107 5.37 -6.48 -14.35
CA VAL A 107 4.54 -7.70 -14.20
C VAL A 107 3.19 -7.61 -14.90
N GLY A 108 2.89 -6.50 -15.60
CA GLY A 108 1.59 -6.30 -16.25
C GLY A 108 0.42 -6.35 -15.26
N ALA A 109 0.57 -5.69 -14.11
CA ALA A 109 -0.50 -5.64 -13.12
C ALA A 109 -1.78 -5.01 -13.68
N ARG A 110 -2.93 -5.35 -13.08
CA ARG A 110 -4.21 -4.74 -13.46
C ARG A 110 -4.15 -3.21 -13.37
N GLU A 111 -4.80 -2.54 -14.33
CA GLU A 111 -4.80 -1.08 -14.44
C GLU A 111 -5.31 -0.39 -13.17
N ASP A 112 -6.36 -0.93 -12.52
CA ASP A 112 -6.88 -0.40 -11.24
C ASP A 112 -5.80 -0.35 -10.15
N ARG A 113 -4.94 -1.36 -10.08
CA ARG A 113 -3.84 -1.40 -9.12
C ARG A 113 -2.72 -0.43 -9.48
N MET A 114 -2.43 -0.26 -10.76
CA MET A 114 -1.43 0.71 -11.23
C MET A 114 -1.86 2.15 -10.92
N LEU A 115 -3.14 2.48 -11.13
CA LEU A 115 -3.71 3.80 -10.83
C LEU A 115 -3.65 4.14 -9.34
N VAL A 116 -3.86 3.15 -8.46
CA VAL A 116 -3.69 3.34 -7.01
C VAL A 116 -2.23 3.67 -6.66
N ALA A 117 -1.27 2.98 -7.25
CA ALA A 117 0.16 3.27 -7.04
C ALA A 117 0.55 4.65 -7.58
N GLN A 118 0.05 5.04 -8.76
CA GLN A 118 0.25 6.37 -9.32
C GLN A 118 -0.37 7.47 -8.46
N THR A 119 -1.59 7.28 -7.95
CA THR A 119 -2.22 8.22 -7.00
C THR A 119 -1.33 8.43 -5.77
N ASN A 120 -0.82 7.34 -5.19
CA ASN A 120 0.06 7.39 -4.03
C ASN A 120 1.38 8.10 -4.33
N LEU A 121 1.94 7.92 -5.53
CA LEU A 121 3.15 8.59 -5.99
C LEU A 121 2.91 10.10 -6.23
N ALA A 122 1.78 10.47 -6.83
CA ALA A 122 1.39 11.87 -7.02
C ALA A 122 1.26 12.64 -5.69
N ILE A 123 0.64 12.03 -4.68
CA ILE A 123 0.59 12.60 -3.31
C ILE A 123 2.00 12.80 -2.74
N THR A 124 2.93 11.91 -3.08
CA THR A 124 4.32 12.01 -2.61
C THR A 124 5.05 13.15 -3.30
N TYR A 125 4.82 13.37 -4.60
CA TYR A 125 5.30 14.57 -5.30
C TYR A 125 4.76 15.86 -4.69
N GLN A 126 3.49 15.91 -4.31
CA GLN A 126 2.93 17.06 -3.61
C GLN A 126 3.65 17.31 -2.27
N GLY A 127 3.91 16.27 -1.49
CA GLY A 127 4.66 16.37 -0.24
C GLY A 127 6.10 16.88 -0.40
N LEU A 128 6.72 16.66 -1.57
CA LEU A 128 8.04 17.17 -1.95
C LEU A 128 8.00 18.56 -2.61
N GLY A 129 6.83 19.15 -2.80
CA GLY A 129 6.68 20.42 -3.56
C GLY A 129 6.88 20.27 -5.07
N ARG A 130 6.92 19.05 -5.61
CA ARG A 130 7.05 18.75 -7.05
C ARG A 130 5.69 18.84 -7.75
N PHE A 131 5.08 20.01 -7.72
CA PHE A 131 3.67 20.20 -8.11
C PHE A 131 3.38 19.92 -9.59
N GLU A 132 4.31 20.21 -10.50
CA GLU A 132 4.13 19.93 -11.93
C GLU A 132 4.01 18.43 -12.20
N GLU A 133 4.87 17.63 -11.57
CA GLU A 133 4.89 16.18 -11.71
C GLU A 133 3.67 15.54 -11.03
N ALA A 134 3.26 16.07 -9.89
CA ALA A 134 2.02 15.70 -9.23
C ALA A 134 0.81 15.94 -10.15
N SER A 135 0.69 17.16 -10.72
CA SER A 135 -0.43 17.53 -11.59
C SER A 135 -0.49 16.67 -12.86
N ARG A 136 0.65 16.41 -13.49
CA ARG A 136 0.72 15.51 -14.65
C ARG A 136 0.23 14.11 -14.29
N MET A 137 0.74 13.56 -13.19
CA MET A 137 0.36 12.22 -12.74
C MET A 137 -1.11 12.13 -12.34
N ILE A 138 -1.67 13.18 -11.72
CA ILE A 138 -3.11 13.26 -11.41
C ILE A 138 -3.94 13.26 -12.69
N GLY A 139 -3.51 13.99 -13.73
CA GLY A 139 -4.16 13.97 -15.04
C GLY A 139 -4.15 12.59 -15.69
N ASP A 140 -3.02 11.88 -15.62
CA ASP A 140 -2.89 10.51 -16.12
C ASP A 140 -3.81 9.54 -15.35
N VAL A 141 -3.84 9.67 -14.01
CA VAL A 141 -4.69 8.86 -13.13
C VAL A 141 -6.16 9.09 -13.42
N TYR A 142 -6.58 10.35 -13.53
CA TYR A 142 -7.96 10.72 -13.84
C TYR A 142 -8.39 10.14 -15.19
N SER A 143 -7.57 10.33 -16.21
CA SER A 143 -7.82 9.77 -17.55
C SER A 143 -7.89 8.24 -17.53
N GLY A 144 -7.09 7.59 -16.68
CA GLY A 144 -7.14 6.14 -16.49
C GLY A 144 -8.42 5.65 -15.83
N TYR A 145 -8.89 6.35 -14.79
CA TYR A 145 -10.17 6.00 -14.16
C TYR A 145 -11.36 6.19 -15.12
N LEU A 146 -11.38 7.26 -15.93
CA LEU A 146 -12.40 7.44 -16.96
C LEU A 146 -12.47 6.25 -17.93
N ARG A 147 -11.32 5.78 -18.43
CA ARG A 147 -11.26 4.61 -19.30
C ARG A 147 -11.77 3.33 -18.63
N LEU A 148 -11.46 3.13 -17.34
CA LEU A 148 -11.93 1.95 -16.59
C LEU A 148 -13.43 1.98 -16.32
N GLU A 149 -13.98 3.16 -16.07
CA GLU A 149 -15.41 3.37 -15.85
C GLU A 149 -16.21 3.42 -17.16
N GLY A 150 -15.54 3.50 -18.30
CA GLY A 150 -16.14 3.51 -19.63
C GLY A 150 -16.86 4.82 -19.96
N VAL A 151 -16.38 5.94 -19.38
CA VAL A 151 -16.95 7.29 -19.53
C VAL A 151 -16.06 8.15 -20.40
#